data_AF-A0A970UA17-F1
#
_entry.id   AF-A0A970UA17-F1
#
_cell.length_a   1.000
_cell.length_b   1.000
_cell.length_c   1.000
_cell.angle_alpha   90.00
_cell.angle_beta   90.00
_cell.angle_gamma   90.00
#
_symmetry.space_group_name_H-M   'P 1'
#
loop_
_entity.id
_entity.type
_entity.pdbx_description
1 polymer ?
#
loop_
_entity_poly.entity_id
_entity_poly.type
_entity_poly.pdbx_seq_one_letter_code
_entity_poly.pdbx_strand_id
1 'polypeptide(L)'
;MQNFKPILTFLFAVIAPLVIITLALREPPTDHELLDQLRETHMHQHKLGVDHSKHAVLQQDFTNPHAITAACLTCHTERGQEVLKNAHWNWEREAFIPGRGVTYLGKKNLINNFCTGIASNEGTCNRCHTGYGWQDESFDFSNEYNIDCLICHDNTNTYEKQKGAAGYPVMGADGPDFRNILGNVGRPGRYNCGYCHFHSAGGNNVKHGDLEMALLTADKTVDVHMGVDGLDMSCVECHPAENHEMLGRYYGVSSSNTYRATCEQCHTAVPHTNSKLNEHTIKVDCRTCHIPTYAKVNPTKTYWDWSTATQRQDGKPYELVDSVGNVMYASIKGHFHWQKMATPEYYWFNGTADHHLISDKIDMDKLPLKINTMFGDYHDKESKIVPMKVHRGKQPYDVENPTIIQPKLWDKDANQGALWIDLDWEQALEKGMEYVGMPYSGKHDFIETEMYLPISHMVSAADQALSCTDCHTRTESRLANLTDFYMPGRDQNSTLDTIGKWLILLSLIGVLLHGGTRVFLYKKNKTAATHK
;
A
#
# COMPACT_ATOMS: atom_id res chain seq x y z
N MET A 1 -17.61 -24.28 -68.49
CA MET A 1 -17.72 -23.32 -67.35
C MET A 1 -18.86 -23.65 -66.34
N GLN A 2 -19.69 -24.68 -66.53
CA GLN A 2 -20.80 -24.98 -65.59
C GLN A 2 -20.38 -25.70 -64.30
N ASN A 3 -19.23 -26.39 -64.27
CA ASN A 3 -18.78 -27.16 -63.10
C ASN A 3 -18.07 -26.32 -62.01
N PHE A 4 -17.79 -25.03 -62.26
CA PHE A 4 -17.11 -24.16 -61.30
C PHE A 4 -18.06 -23.35 -60.41
N LYS A 5 -19.34 -23.21 -60.81
CA LYS A 5 -20.34 -22.45 -60.06
C LYS A 5 -20.56 -22.98 -58.64
N PRO A 6 -20.74 -24.31 -58.41
CA PRO A 6 -20.91 -24.85 -57.07
C PRO A 6 -19.69 -24.64 -56.17
N ILE A 7 -18.49 -24.73 -56.76
CA ILE A 7 -17.20 -24.57 -56.08
C ILE A 7 -17.01 -23.11 -55.65
N LEU A 8 -17.31 -22.14 -56.53
CA LEU A 8 -17.29 -20.72 -56.17
C LEU A 8 -18.30 -20.39 -55.07
N THR A 9 -19.53 -20.92 -55.16
CA THR A 9 -20.54 -20.68 -54.14
C THR A 9 -20.11 -21.23 -52.78
N PHE A 10 -19.51 -22.43 -52.73
CA PHE A 10 -18.97 -22.99 -51.49
C PHE A 10 -17.80 -22.17 -50.94
N LEU A 11 -16.87 -21.74 -51.79
CA LEU A 11 -15.74 -20.89 -51.39
C LEU A 11 -16.20 -19.57 -50.79
N PHE A 12 -17.17 -18.88 -51.41
CA PHE A 12 -17.63 -17.58 -50.93
C PHE A 12 -18.69 -17.64 -49.82
N ALA A 13 -19.54 -18.67 -49.78
CA ALA A 13 -20.60 -18.78 -48.76
C ALA A 13 -20.14 -19.49 -47.49
N VAL A 14 -19.08 -20.32 -47.55
CA VAL A 14 -18.63 -21.13 -46.41
C VAL A 14 -17.19 -20.81 -46.04
N ILE A 15 -16.25 -20.90 -46.99
CA ILE A 15 -14.83 -20.72 -46.68
C ILE A 15 -14.48 -19.26 -46.39
N ALA A 16 -14.96 -18.29 -47.18
CA ALA A 16 -14.65 -16.88 -46.95
C ALA A 16 -15.16 -16.37 -45.59
N PRO A 17 -16.40 -16.66 -45.15
CA PRO A 17 -16.85 -16.33 -43.80
C PRO A 17 -16.05 -17.05 -42.72
N LEU A 18 -15.71 -18.33 -42.91
CA LEU A 18 -14.85 -19.06 -41.96
C LEU A 18 -13.47 -18.43 -41.86
N VAL A 19 -12.84 -18.03 -42.97
CA VAL A 19 -11.54 -17.37 -42.97
C VAL A 19 -11.64 -15.99 -42.33
N ILE A 20 -12.69 -15.22 -42.61
CA ILE A 20 -12.94 -13.92 -41.98
C ILE A 20 -13.17 -14.08 -40.48
N ILE A 21 -14.00 -15.03 -40.05
CA ILE A 21 -14.22 -15.36 -38.64
C ILE A 21 -12.91 -15.82 -38.00
N THR A 22 -12.16 -16.70 -38.66
CA THR A 22 -10.86 -17.17 -38.14
C THR A 22 -9.87 -16.02 -38.00
N LEU A 23 -9.82 -15.10 -38.96
CA LEU A 23 -8.95 -13.91 -38.91
C LEU A 23 -9.44 -12.86 -37.89
N ALA A 24 -10.76 -12.72 -37.71
CA ALA A 24 -11.37 -11.82 -36.73
C ALA A 24 -11.28 -12.37 -35.29
N LEU A 25 -11.23 -13.69 -35.13
CA LEU A 25 -11.03 -14.38 -33.85
C LEU A 25 -9.55 -14.70 -33.59
N ARG A 26 -8.66 -14.53 -34.56
CA ARG A 26 -7.22 -14.71 -34.39
C ARG A 26 -6.71 -13.52 -33.58
N GLU A 27 -6.39 -13.77 -32.33
CA GLU A 27 -5.70 -12.78 -31.52
C GLU A 27 -4.37 -12.40 -32.20
N PRO A 28 -4.06 -11.10 -32.32
CA PRO A 28 -2.74 -10.69 -32.77
C PRO A 28 -1.69 -11.25 -31.81
N PRO A 29 -0.51 -11.65 -32.32
CA PRO A 29 0.59 -12.04 -31.44
C PRO A 29 0.88 -10.90 -30.47
N THR A 30 1.03 -11.23 -29.19
CA THR A 30 1.40 -10.26 -28.17
C THR A 30 2.79 -9.73 -28.46
N ASP A 31 2.88 -8.42 -28.70
CA ASP A 31 4.15 -7.72 -28.79
C ASP A 31 4.69 -7.53 -27.37
N HIS A 32 5.71 -8.32 -27.03
CA HIS A 32 6.39 -8.26 -25.74
C HIS A 32 7.70 -7.45 -25.80
N GLU A 33 8.00 -6.77 -26.91
CA GLU A 33 9.30 -6.13 -27.14
C GLU A 33 9.68 -5.16 -26.00
N LEU A 34 8.74 -4.30 -25.56
CA LEU A 34 8.96 -3.39 -24.43
C LEU A 34 9.28 -4.14 -23.13
N LEU A 35 8.51 -5.18 -22.82
CA LEU A 35 8.69 -5.94 -21.57
C LEU A 35 9.99 -6.74 -21.58
N ASP A 36 10.38 -7.27 -22.74
CA ASP A 36 11.62 -8.02 -22.90
C ASP A 36 12.84 -7.08 -22.81
N GLN A 37 12.76 -5.87 -23.39
CA GLN A 37 13.78 -4.83 -23.21
C GLN A 37 13.91 -4.38 -21.75
N LEU A 38 12.78 -4.20 -21.05
CA LEU A 38 12.79 -3.85 -19.63
C LEU A 38 13.39 -4.97 -18.77
N ARG A 39 13.05 -6.23 -19.06
CA ARG A 39 13.65 -7.41 -18.39
C ARG A 39 15.16 -7.41 -18.56
N GLU A 40 15.66 -7.23 -19.78
CA GLU A 40 17.09 -7.17 -20.04
C GLU A 40 17.75 -6.03 -19.25
N THR A 41 17.13 -4.85 -19.25
CA THR A 41 17.65 -3.67 -18.53
C THR A 41 17.74 -3.89 -17.01
N HIS A 42 16.69 -4.44 -16.39
CA HIS A 42 16.64 -4.64 -14.94
C HIS A 42 17.40 -5.89 -14.46
N MET A 43 17.65 -6.87 -15.33
CA MET A 43 18.48 -8.03 -14.99
C MET A 43 19.98 -7.70 -14.90
N HIS A 44 20.43 -6.58 -15.46
CA HIS A 44 21.82 -6.17 -15.37
C HIS A 44 22.17 -5.57 -14.00
N GLN A 45 23.10 -6.20 -13.29
CA GLN A 45 23.60 -5.67 -12.02
C GLN A 45 24.28 -4.31 -12.21
N HIS A 46 23.91 -3.35 -11.36
CA HIS A 46 24.56 -2.05 -11.33
C HIS A 46 26.05 -2.19 -10.98
N LYS A 47 26.91 -1.71 -11.88
CA LYS A 47 28.35 -1.66 -11.64
C LYS A 47 28.72 -0.40 -10.87
N LEU A 48 29.33 -0.56 -9.70
CA LEU A 48 29.82 0.56 -8.90
C LEU A 48 30.82 1.42 -9.69
N GLY A 49 30.65 2.74 -9.60
CA GLY A 49 31.56 3.70 -10.24
C GLY A 49 32.92 3.84 -9.54
N VAL A 50 33.00 3.45 -8.26
CA VAL A 50 34.21 3.56 -7.43
C VAL A 50 34.28 2.40 -6.43
N ASP A 51 35.50 2.08 -5.99
CA ASP A 51 35.77 1.07 -4.97
C ASP A 51 36.08 1.76 -3.63
N HIS A 52 35.06 1.85 -2.76
CA HIS A 52 35.13 2.52 -1.46
C HIS A 52 36.20 1.92 -0.54
N SER A 53 36.50 0.62 -0.66
CA SER A 53 37.50 -0.06 0.16
C SER A 53 38.92 0.51 -0.01
N LYS A 54 39.18 1.21 -1.12
CA LYS A 54 40.51 1.80 -1.44
C LYS A 54 40.72 3.21 -0.90
N HIS A 55 39.70 3.85 -0.33
CA HIS A 55 39.81 5.23 0.14
C HIS A 55 40.34 5.29 1.58
N ALA A 56 41.53 5.87 1.77
CA ALA A 56 42.15 5.98 3.09
C ALA A 56 41.29 6.70 4.14
N VAL A 57 40.45 7.65 3.72
CA VAL A 57 39.50 8.36 4.61
C VAL A 57 38.45 7.41 5.21
N LEU A 58 38.12 6.30 4.54
CA LEU A 58 37.14 5.31 4.99
C LEU A 58 37.77 4.12 5.73
N GLN A 59 39.11 4.02 5.77
CA GLN A 59 39.84 2.94 6.44
C GLN A 59 40.19 3.27 7.90
N GLN A 60 39.65 4.35 8.44
CA GLN A 60 39.89 4.80 9.81
C GLN A 60 39.02 4.02 10.81
N ASP A 61 39.48 3.94 12.05
CA ASP A 61 38.68 3.38 13.14
C ASP A 61 37.70 4.45 13.65
N PHE A 62 36.44 4.36 13.20
CA PHE A 62 35.39 5.30 13.59
C PHE A 62 34.80 4.95 14.95
N THR A 63 34.86 5.89 15.89
CA THR A 63 34.19 5.80 17.21
C THR A 63 32.95 6.69 17.31
N ASN A 64 32.69 7.48 16.27
CA ASN A 64 31.56 8.40 16.17
C ASN A 64 30.93 8.27 14.76
N PRO A 65 29.61 8.00 14.65
CA PRO A 65 28.96 7.87 13.35
C PRO A 65 28.91 9.19 12.56
N HIS A 66 28.90 10.35 13.23
CA HIS A 66 29.01 11.65 12.54
C HIS A 66 30.34 11.82 11.80
N ALA A 67 31.42 11.20 12.30
CA ALA A 67 32.72 11.22 11.63
C ALA A 67 32.72 10.35 10.35
N ILE A 68 31.90 9.30 10.31
CA ILE A 68 31.67 8.52 9.09
C ILE A 68 30.99 9.41 8.05
N THR A 69 29.91 10.10 8.41
CA THR A 69 29.22 11.03 7.51
C THR A 69 30.15 12.14 7.03
N ALA A 70 30.96 12.71 7.93
CA ALA A 70 31.97 13.70 7.56
C ALA A 70 32.97 13.15 6.53
N ALA A 71 33.42 11.90 6.67
CA ALA A 71 34.29 11.23 5.70
C ALA A 71 33.60 11.08 4.33
N CYS A 72 32.32 10.66 4.29
CA CYS A 72 31.54 10.57 3.06
C CYS A 72 31.43 11.93 2.35
N LEU A 73 31.15 13.00 3.11
CA LEU A 73 30.94 14.35 2.58
C LEU A 73 32.22 15.00 2.03
N THR A 74 33.41 14.46 2.32
CA THR A 74 34.66 14.92 1.66
C THR A 74 34.67 14.68 0.15
N CYS A 75 33.91 13.69 -0.32
CA CYS A 75 33.76 13.36 -1.75
C CYS A 75 32.32 13.62 -2.25
N HIS A 76 31.31 13.40 -1.41
CA HIS A 76 29.90 13.53 -1.75
C HIS A 76 29.33 14.89 -1.33
N THR A 77 30.02 15.97 -1.71
CA THR A 77 29.82 17.34 -1.18
C THR A 77 28.41 17.91 -1.39
N GLU A 78 27.71 17.51 -2.45
CA GLU A 78 26.33 17.96 -2.72
C GLU A 78 25.27 17.05 -2.09
N ARG A 79 25.62 15.78 -1.80
CA ARG A 79 24.66 14.75 -1.40
C ARG A 79 24.09 15.02 -0.01
N GLY A 80 24.87 15.62 0.89
CA GLY A 80 24.38 16.10 2.18
C GLY A 80 23.21 17.08 2.00
N GLN A 81 23.41 18.12 1.19
CA GLN A 81 22.41 19.15 0.92
C GLN A 81 21.16 18.64 0.21
N GLU A 82 21.30 17.62 -0.63
CA GLU A 82 20.17 16.92 -1.26
C GLU A 82 19.31 16.19 -0.22
N VAL A 83 19.95 15.45 0.69
CA VAL A 83 19.24 14.71 1.74
C VAL A 83 18.52 15.66 2.70
N LEU A 84 19.15 16.77 3.11
CA LEU A 84 18.55 17.76 4.02
C LEU A 84 17.21 18.33 3.51
N LYS A 85 16.94 18.25 2.20
CA LYS A 85 15.71 18.79 1.58
C LYS A 85 14.63 17.73 1.37
N ASN A 86 14.97 16.44 1.48
CA ASN A 86 14.03 15.37 1.18
C ASN A 86 13.16 15.01 2.41
N ALA A 87 12.12 14.21 2.20
CA ALA A 87 11.22 13.82 3.28
C ALA A 87 11.67 12.61 4.10
N HIS A 88 12.68 11.87 3.67
CA HIS A 88 13.30 10.85 4.51
C HIS A 88 14.11 11.49 5.64
N TRP A 89 14.61 12.71 5.41
CA TRP A 89 15.22 13.57 6.41
C TRP A 89 14.20 14.38 7.21
N ASN A 90 13.39 15.22 6.54
CA ASN A 90 12.49 16.14 7.25
C ASN A 90 11.30 15.43 7.89
N TRP A 91 10.94 14.23 7.41
CA TRP A 91 9.71 13.52 7.77
C TRP A 91 8.44 14.35 7.60
N GLU A 92 8.51 15.37 6.74
CA GLU A 92 7.41 16.23 6.36
C GLU A 92 7.63 16.76 4.94
N ARG A 93 6.53 17.12 4.29
CA ARG A 93 6.48 17.82 3.01
C ARG A 93 5.30 18.77 3.02
N GLU A 94 5.43 19.86 2.28
CA GLU A 94 4.30 20.69 1.93
C GLU A 94 3.29 19.91 1.07
N ALA A 95 2.01 20.01 1.40
CA ALA A 95 0.91 19.48 0.62
C ALA A 95 -0.26 20.46 0.62
N PHE A 96 -0.96 20.55 -0.50
CA PHE A 96 -2.23 21.26 -0.58
C PHE A 96 -3.38 20.29 -0.31
N ILE A 97 -4.22 20.60 0.68
CA ILE A 97 -5.46 19.88 0.98
C ILE A 97 -6.65 20.77 0.60
N PRO A 98 -7.56 20.30 -0.27
CA PRO A 98 -8.80 21.02 -0.57
C PRO A 98 -9.57 21.38 0.70
N GLY A 99 -9.96 22.65 0.83
CA GLY A 99 -10.70 23.16 2.01
C GLY A 99 -9.83 23.52 3.22
N ARG A 100 -8.59 23.04 3.31
CA ARG A 100 -7.65 23.37 4.41
C ARG A 100 -6.53 24.31 3.96
N GLY A 101 -6.09 24.20 2.70
CA GLY A 101 -4.99 24.97 2.15
C GLY A 101 -3.65 24.23 2.23
N VAL A 102 -2.57 24.99 2.33
CA VAL A 102 -1.20 24.47 2.45
C VAL A 102 -0.98 23.92 3.86
N THR A 103 -0.57 22.66 3.95
CA THR A 103 -0.34 21.93 5.19
C THR A 103 0.95 21.11 5.08
N TYR A 104 1.73 21.03 6.15
CA TYR A 104 2.93 20.18 6.21
C TYR A 104 2.56 18.80 6.73
N LEU A 105 2.66 17.80 5.85
CA LEU A 105 2.29 16.42 6.14
C LEU A 105 3.51 15.50 6.10
N GLY A 106 3.55 14.57 7.04
CA GLY A 106 4.53 13.50 7.08
C GLY A 106 4.61 12.92 8.48
N LYS A 107 5.47 11.91 8.67
CA LYS A 107 5.58 11.19 9.94
C LYS A 107 5.86 12.11 11.14
N LYS A 108 6.47 13.28 10.92
CA LYS A 108 6.71 14.29 11.96
C LYS A 108 5.43 14.89 12.53
N ASN A 109 4.43 15.15 11.69
CA ASN A 109 3.21 15.89 12.06
C ASN A 109 1.94 15.03 12.07
N LEU A 110 2.00 13.82 11.51
CA LEU A 110 0.84 12.93 11.36
C LEU A 110 0.70 11.96 12.54
N ILE A 111 -0.54 11.84 13.00
CA ILE A 111 -0.98 10.77 13.89
C ILE A 111 -1.41 9.55 13.07
N ASN A 112 -1.29 8.37 13.65
CA ASN A 112 -1.86 7.13 13.14
C ASN A 112 -2.57 6.36 14.26
N ASN A 113 -3.37 5.35 13.91
CA ASN A 113 -4.00 4.48 14.89
C ASN A 113 -3.18 3.22 15.22
N PHE A 114 -1.86 3.29 15.07
CA PHE A 114 -0.91 2.30 15.59
C PHE A 114 -0.24 2.84 16.85
N CYS A 115 0.88 3.55 16.69
CA CYS A 115 1.67 4.12 17.78
C CYS A 115 1.34 5.60 18.02
N THR A 116 0.19 6.10 17.57
CA THR A 116 -0.19 7.53 17.63
C THR A 116 0.74 8.40 16.77
N GLY A 117 1.39 9.42 17.32
CA GLY A 117 2.44 10.21 16.66
C GLY A 117 3.83 9.99 17.27
N ILE A 118 4.84 10.58 16.64
CA ILE A 118 6.25 10.43 17.07
C ILE A 118 6.65 11.34 18.22
N ALA A 119 5.93 12.45 18.42
CA ALA A 119 6.30 13.46 19.39
C ALA A 119 6.26 12.87 20.80
N SER A 120 7.25 13.22 21.64
CA SER A 120 7.58 12.63 22.95
C SER A 120 8.12 11.19 22.91
N ASN A 121 8.26 10.61 21.72
CA ASN A 121 8.62 9.21 21.46
C ASN A 121 9.77 9.06 20.44
N GLU A 122 10.45 10.16 20.11
CA GLU A 122 11.47 10.27 19.08
C GLU A 122 12.63 9.30 19.32
N GLY A 123 13.12 9.20 20.57
CA GLY A 123 14.26 8.34 20.92
C GLY A 123 14.11 6.86 20.54
N THR A 124 12.87 6.35 20.45
CA THR A 124 12.60 4.98 19.96
C THR A 124 12.15 4.96 18.50
N CYS A 125 11.32 5.92 18.09
CA CYS A 125 10.73 5.98 16.75
C CYS A 125 11.75 6.29 15.65
N ASN A 126 12.78 7.05 15.99
CA ASN A 126 13.79 7.57 15.07
C ASN A 126 14.92 6.57 14.82
N ARG A 127 14.80 5.33 15.33
CA ARG A 127 15.53 4.19 14.78
C ARG A 127 15.30 4.01 13.28
N CYS A 128 14.14 4.42 12.76
CA CYS A 128 13.83 4.39 11.33
C CYS A 128 14.04 5.72 10.61
N HIS A 129 14.59 6.75 11.27
CA HIS A 129 14.93 8.03 10.64
C HIS A 129 16.27 7.91 9.91
N THR A 130 16.50 8.73 8.89
CA THR A 130 17.75 8.73 8.10
C THR A 130 18.86 9.57 8.73
N GLY A 131 18.80 9.79 10.04
CA GLY A 131 19.78 10.56 10.79
C GLY A 131 20.13 9.96 12.15
N TYR A 132 21.05 10.66 12.81
CA TYR A 132 21.62 10.35 14.12
C TYR A 132 21.25 11.42 15.14
N GLY A 133 20.65 11.02 16.25
CA GLY A 133 20.45 11.88 17.41
C GLY A 133 19.15 12.69 17.44
N TRP A 134 18.18 12.39 16.57
CA TRP A 134 16.86 12.99 16.71
C TRP A 134 16.11 12.33 17.88
N GLN A 135 16.35 12.84 19.09
CA GLN A 135 15.80 12.32 20.34
C GLN A 135 14.63 13.15 20.90
N ASP A 136 14.53 14.41 20.48
CA ASP A 136 13.55 15.40 20.93
C ASP A 136 13.49 16.59 19.93
N GLU A 137 12.76 17.65 20.28
CA GLU A 137 12.57 18.87 19.49
C GLU A 137 13.86 19.68 19.22
N SER A 138 14.95 19.44 19.94
CA SER A 138 16.22 20.18 19.79
C SER A 138 17.07 19.71 18.62
N PHE A 139 16.61 18.70 17.87
CA PHE A 139 17.36 18.14 16.74
C PHE A 139 17.62 19.17 15.63
N ASP A 140 18.90 19.30 15.26
CA ASP A 140 19.32 20.21 14.21
C ASP A 140 19.18 19.57 12.81
N PHE A 141 18.07 19.88 12.14
CA PHE A 141 17.79 19.49 10.76
C PHE A 141 18.67 20.21 9.71
N SER A 142 19.46 21.20 10.09
CA SER A 142 20.36 21.91 9.16
C SER A 142 21.77 21.32 9.11
N ASN A 143 22.12 20.47 10.08
CA ASN A 143 23.44 19.86 10.17
C ASN A 143 23.54 18.57 9.35
N GLU A 144 24.22 18.63 8.21
CA GLU A 144 24.44 17.47 7.33
C GLU A 144 25.29 16.35 7.96
N TYR A 145 26.07 16.63 9.00
CA TYR A 145 26.81 15.57 9.72
C TYR A 145 25.89 14.66 10.53
N ASN A 146 24.64 15.07 10.75
CA ASN A 146 23.62 14.23 11.41
C ASN A 146 22.98 13.22 10.44
N ILE A 147 23.31 13.24 9.14
CA ILE A 147 22.79 12.28 8.15
C ILE A 147 23.39 10.89 8.39
N ASP A 148 22.55 9.87 8.32
CA ASP A 148 22.98 8.47 8.25
C ASP A 148 23.04 8.03 6.79
N CYS A 149 24.25 7.99 6.22
CA CYS A 149 24.46 7.48 4.87
C CYS A 149 24.35 5.95 4.78
N LEU A 150 24.64 5.22 5.86
CA LEU A 150 24.81 3.77 5.85
C LEU A 150 23.49 3.02 5.86
N ILE A 151 22.44 3.57 6.48
CA ILE A 151 21.13 2.92 6.55
C ILE A 151 20.58 2.56 5.16
N CYS A 152 20.85 3.41 4.16
CA CYS A 152 20.42 3.18 2.78
C CYS A 152 21.49 2.49 1.91
N HIS A 153 22.77 2.63 2.25
CA HIS A 153 23.87 2.26 1.34
C HIS A 153 24.71 1.07 1.80
N ASP A 154 24.51 0.52 3.00
CA ASP A 154 25.19 -0.69 3.45
C ASP A 154 24.77 -1.93 2.63
N ASN A 155 25.68 -2.51 1.84
CA ASN A 155 25.41 -3.78 1.12
C ASN A 155 25.97 -5.02 1.82
N THR A 156 26.48 -4.92 3.06
CA THR A 156 26.85 -6.09 3.86
C THR A 156 25.66 -6.64 4.65
N ASN A 157 24.59 -5.87 4.80
CA ASN A 157 23.41 -6.16 5.63
C ASN A 157 23.76 -6.38 7.11
N THR A 158 24.84 -5.75 7.59
CA THR A 158 25.28 -5.85 9.00
C THR A 158 25.12 -4.56 9.76
N TYR A 159 24.83 -3.44 9.09
CA TYR A 159 24.57 -2.18 9.75
C TYR A 159 23.27 -2.22 10.56
N GLU A 160 23.34 -1.83 11.84
CA GLU A 160 22.18 -1.79 12.71
C GLU A 160 22.19 -0.56 13.63
N LYS A 161 21.05 0.13 13.67
CA LYS A 161 20.75 1.16 14.67
C LYS A 161 20.31 0.54 15.98
N GLN A 162 20.87 1.03 17.09
CA GLN A 162 20.52 0.62 18.43
C GLN A 162 19.08 1.02 18.77
N LYS A 163 18.36 0.14 19.46
CA LYS A 163 17.00 0.40 19.94
C LYS A 163 17.01 1.47 21.04
N GLY A 164 16.10 2.44 20.96
CA GLY A 164 15.98 3.51 21.96
C GLY A 164 17.14 4.51 21.98
N ALA A 165 17.96 4.55 20.93
CA ALA A 165 19.15 5.38 20.84
C ALA A 165 19.01 6.51 19.79
N ALA A 166 17.80 6.98 19.49
CA ALA A 166 17.56 8.13 18.61
C ALA A 166 18.24 8.04 17.23
N GLY A 167 18.35 6.82 16.69
CA GLY A 167 18.96 6.57 15.39
C GLY A 167 20.46 6.24 15.41
N TYR A 168 21.14 6.30 16.55
CA TYR A 168 22.55 5.92 16.66
C TYR A 168 22.76 4.40 16.52
N PRO A 169 23.81 3.94 15.79
CA PRO A 169 24.30 2.58 15.87
C PRO A 169 25.17 2.36 17.12
N VAL A 170 25.43 1.10 17.47
CA VAL A 170 26.45 0.77 18.47
C VAL A 170 27.83 1.02 17.87
N MET A 171 28.70 1.74 18.58
CA MET A 171 30.06 2.06 18.15
C MET A 171 31.11 1.28 18.95
N GLY A 172 32.34 1.22 18.43
CA GLY A 172 33.46 0.57 19.12
C GLY A 172 33.41 -0.95 19.00
N ALA A 173 33.96 -1.65 20.00
CA ALA A 173 34.18 -3.10 19.95
C ALA A 173 32.87 -3.92 19.89
N ASP A 174 31.77 -3.38 20.40
CA ASP A 174 30.44 -4.01 20.40
C ASP A 174 29.61 -3.62 19.16
N GLY A 175 30.14 -2.75 18.30
CA GLY A 175 29.50 -2.31 17.06
C GLY A 175 29.77 -3.24 15.87
N PRO A 176 29.09 -3.02 14.73
CA PRO A 176 29.39 -3.74 13.51
C PRO A 176 30.78 -3.38 12.96
N ASP A 177 31.31 -4.21 12.08
CA ASP A 177 32.55 -3.90 11.35
C ASP A 177 32.30 -2.79 10.34
N PHE A 178 32.46 -1.54 10.79
CA PHE A 178 32.28 -0.35 9.96
C PHE A 178 33.27 -0.30 8.80
N ARG A 179 34.47 -0.87 8.92
CA ARG A 179 35.42 -0.91 7.81
C ARG A 179 34.91 -1.82 6.69
N ASN A 180 34.34 -2.97 7.05
CA ASN A 180 33.68 -3.86 6.10
C ASN A 180 32.45 -3.19 5.46
N ILE A 181 31.60 -2.54 6.25
CA ILE A 181 30.42 -1.80 5.75
C ILE A 181 30.86 -0.73 4.75
N LEU A 182 31.78 0.15 5.15
CA LEU A 182 32.25 1.27 4.33
C LEU A 182 32.93 0.81 3.04
N GLY A 183 33.64 -0.31 3.06
CA GLY A 183 34.24 -0.90 1.87
C GLY A 183 33.22 -1.43 0.86
N ASN A 184 31.99 -1.72 1.29
CA ASN A 184 30.95 -2.34 0.49
C ASN A 184 29.74 -1.42 0.25
N VAL A 185 29.80 -0.12 0.59
CA VAL A 185 28.68 0.78 0.33
C VAL A 185 28.36 0.85 -1.17
N GLY A 186 27.07 0.89 -1.51
CA GLY A 186 26.63 0.86 -2.89
C GLY A 186 25.18 1.28 -3.11
N ARG A 187 24.63 0.93 -4.28
CA ARG A 187 23.22 1.19 -4.61
C ARG A 187 22.32 0.43 -3.62
N PRO A 188 21.27 1.06 -3.05
CA PRO A 188 20.41 0.43 -2.05
C PRO A 188 19.76 -0.87 -2.55
N GLY A 189 19.84 -1.92 -1.74
CA GLY A 189 19.08 -3.15 -1.92
C GLY A 189 17.73 -3.13 -1.19
N ARG A 190 16.97 -4.23 -1.30
CA ARG A 190 15.70 -4.41 -0.56
C ARG A 190 15.90 -4.40 0.95
N TYR A 191 17.02 -4.92 1.45
CA TYR A 191 17.32 -4.95 2.88
C TYR A 191 17.40 -3.55 3.47
N ASN A 192 18.09 -2.62 2.80
CA ASN A 192 18.23 -1.24 3.25
C ASN A 192 16.88 -0.55 3.44
N CYS A 193 16.01 -0.64 2.45
CA CYS A 193 14.66 -0.07 2.51
C CYS A 193 13.81 -0.82 3.55
N GLY A 194 13.91 -2.15 3.53
CA GLY A 194 13.19 -3.07 4.41
C GLY A 194 13.48 -2.86 5.89
N TYR A 195 14.69 -2.44 6.25
CA TYR A 195 15.07 -2.14 7.65
C TYR A 195 14.03 -1.25 8.35
N CYS A 196 13.53 -0.23 7.64
CA CYS A 196 12.50 0.67 8.14
C CYS A 196 11.09 0.24 7.67
N HIS A 197 10.94 -0.07 6.38
CA HIS A 197 9.63 -0.24 5.75
C HIS A 197 8.95 -1.57 6.08
N PHE A 198 9.70 -2.63 6.39
CA PHE A 198 9.13 -3.93 6.78
C PHE A 198 8.76 -3.99 8.27
N HIS A 199 9.36 -3.12 9.09
CA HIS A 199 9.20 -3.13 10.56
C HIS A 199 8.31 -2.00 11.11
N SER A 200 7.60 -1.29 10.24
CA SER A 200 6.75 -0.18 10.62
C SER A 200 5.69 -0.58 11.65
N ALA A 201 5.44 0.30 12.65
CA ALA A 201 4.60 0.05 13.83
C ALA A 201 5.12 -1.04 14.80
N GLY A 202 6.45 -1.27 14.79
CA GLY A 202 7.14 -2.02 15.85
C GLY A 202 7.30 -3.51 15.60
N GLY A 203 7.13 -3.99 14.36
CA GLY A 203 7.33 -5.40 14.02
C GLY A 203 7.23 -5.68 12.53
N ASN A 204 7.70 -6.85 12.11
CA ASN A 204 7.62 -7.32 10.73
C ASN A 204 6.17 -7.40 10.24
N ASN A 205 5.88 -6.82 9.09
CA ASN A 205 4.57 -6.79 8.42
C ASN A 205 3.40 -6.21 9.24
N VAL A 206 3.66 -5.47 10.33
CA VAL A 206 2.59 -5.01 11.23
C VAL A 206 1.72 -3.94 10.57
N LYS A 207 2.34 -2.94 9.92
CA LYS A 207 1.64 -1.74 9.43
C LYS A 207 1.08 -1.87 8.02
N HIS A 208 1.91 -2.09 7.00
CA HIS A 208 1.49 -2.00 5.60
C HIS A 208 0.76 -3.28 5.15
N GLY A 209 1.24 -4.45 5.56
CA GLY A 209 0.64 -5.74 5.20
C GLY A 209 1.13 -6.30 3.87
N ASP A 210 1.71 -5.48 3.01
CA ASP A 210 2.31 -5.85 1.72
C ASP A 210 3.82 -5.62 1.66
N LEU A 211 4.44 -5.21 2.77
CA LEU A 211 5.88 -4.95 2.90
C LEU A 211 6.43 -5.66 4.13
N GLU A 212 7.24 -6.70 3.91
CA GLU A 212 7.73 -7.60 4.95
C GLU A 212 9.09 -8.22 4.63
N MET A 213 9.76 -8.74 5.67
CA MET A 213 11.08 -9.39 5.56
C MET A 213 11.10 -10.56 4.58
N ALA A 214 9.99 -11.27 4.39
CA ALA A 214 9.93 -12.38 3.44
C ALA A 214 10.23 -11.90 2.00
N LEU A 215 9.95 -10.64 1.67
CA LEU A 215 10.25 -10.06 0.36
C LEU A 215 11.74 -9.96 0.05
N LEU A 216 12.64 -10.24 1.00
CA LEU A 216 14.08 -10.32 0.73
C LEU A 216 14.48 -11.57 -0.04
N THR A 217 13.69 -12.64 0.09
CA THR A 217 14.03 -13.97 -0.46
C THR A 217 12.82 -14.66 -1.09
N ALA A 218 11.67 -13.99 -1.18
CA ALA A 218 10.46 -14.58 -1.72
C ALA A 218 10.56 -14.84 -3.22
N ASP A 219 9.81 -15.83 -3.68
CA ASP A 219 9.59 -16.09 -5.10
C ASP A 219 8.43 -15.25 -5.65
N LYS A 220 8.20 -15.36 -6.96
CA LYS A 220 7.16 -14.66 -7.71
C LYS A 220 5.73 -14.97 -7.25
N THR A 221 5.50 -15.99 -6.43
CA THR A 221 4.16 -16.27 -5.88
C THR A 221 3.78 -15.23 -4.82
N VAL A 222 4.77 -14.64 -4.15
CA VAL A 222 4.57 -13.54 -3.21
C VAL A 222 4.49 -12.21 -3.96
N ASP A 223 5.49 -11.90 -4.78
CA ASP A 223 5.53 -10.68 -5.60
C ASP A 223 6.27 -10.93 -6.92
N VAL A 224 5.62 -10.71 -8.05
CA VAL A 224 6.20 -11.00 -9.38
C VAL A 224 7.36 -10.08 -9.77
N HIS A 225 7.47 -8.89 -9.18
CA HIS A 225 8.53 -7.93 -9.48
C HIS A 225 9.76 -8.17 -8.59
N MET A 226 9.53 -8.45 -7.32
CA MET A 226 10.59 -8.72 -6.34
C MET A 226 10.98 -10.19 -6.25
N GLY A 227 10.25 -11.13 -6.86
CA GLY A 227 10.57 -12.56 -6.79
C GLY A 227 12.01 -12.88 -7.19
N VAL A 228 12.77 -13.57 -6.33
CA VAL A 228 14.18 -13.96 -6.58
C VAL A 228 14.34 -14.97 -7.73
N ASP A 229 13.26 -15.66 -8.08
CA ASP A 229 13.15 -16.55 -9.24
C ASP A 229 12.65 -15.83 -10.51
N GLY A 230 12.59 -14.49 -10.48
CA GLY A 230 12.10 -13.61 -11.55
C GLY A 230 13.01 -12.41 -11.78
N LEU A 231 12.41 -11.21 -11.79
CA LEU A 231 13.12 -9.94 -12.04
C LEU A 231 14.03 -9.51 -10.88
N ASP A 232 13.79 -10.04 -9.68
CA ASP A 232 14.56 -9.74 -8.47
C ASP A 232 14.75 -8.23 -8.20
N MET A 233 13.72 -7.42 -8.49
CA MET A 233 13.83 -5.96 -8.43
C MET A 233 14.13 -5.49 -7.00
N SER A 234 15.06 -4.54 -6.90
CA SER A 234 15.20 -3.72 -5.70
C SER A 234 14.14 -2.61 -5.66
N CYS A 235 13.94 -2.00 -4.49
CA CYS A 235 12.93 -0.93 -4.35
C CYS A 235 13.23 0.26 -5.28
N VAL A 236 14.51 0.58 -5.48
CA VAL A 236 14.96 1.73 -6.29
C VAL A 236 14.82 1.53 -7.80
N GLU A 237 14.43 0.33 -8.25
CA GLU A 237 14.07 0.08 -9.66
C GLU A 237 12.70 0.70 -10.00
N CYS A 238 11.72 0.63 -9.08
CA CYS A 238 10.40 1.26 -9.22
C CYS A 238 10.34 2.66 -8.58
N HIS A 239 11.12 2.87 -7.51
CA HIS A 239 11.24 4.12 -6.79
C HIS A 239 12.62 4.77 -7.03
N PRO A 240 12.94 5.20 -8.26
CA PRO A 240 14.20 5.88 -8.51
C PRO A 240 14.27 7.19 -7.73
N ALA A 241 15.49 7.60 -7.39
CA ALA A 241 15.76 8.91 -6.84
C ALA A 241 16.54 9.77 -7.82
N GLU A 242 16.14 11.03 -7.92
CA GLU A 242 16.94 12.09 -8.52
C GLU A 242 17.32 13.06 -7.41
N ASN A 243 18.61 13.36 -7.25
CA ASN A 243 19.13 14.24 -6.18
C ASN A 243 18.59 13.86 -4.78
N HIS A 244 18.63 12.55 -4.47
CA HIS A 244 18.06 11.95 -3.24
C HIS A 244 16.57 12.23 -2.98
N GLU A 245 15.82 12.74 -3.97
CA GLU A 245 14.36 12.79 -3.93
C GLU A 245 13.78 11.51 -4.54
N MET A 246 13.38 10.59 -3.67
CA MET A 246 12.76 9.32 -4.06
C MET A 246 11.35 9.51 -4.66
N LEU A 247 11.11 8.91 -5.81
CA LEU A 247 9.78 8.79 -6.43
C LEU A 247 8.85 7.91 -5.59
N GLY A 248 7.55 8.15 -5.68
CA GLY A 248 6.53 7.30 -5.06
C GLY A 248 6.07 7.84 -3.71
N ARG A 249 5.53 9.07 -3.71
CA ARG A 249 4.87 9.63 -2.53
C ARG A 249 3.76 8.67 -2.08
N TYR A 250 3.74 8.32 -0.80
CA TYR A 250 2.74 7.41 -0.22
C TYR A 250 1.50 8.19 0.23
N TYR A 251 0.30 7.72 -0.12
CA TYR A 251 -0.97 8.43 0.14
C TYR A 251 -1.28 8.63 1.62
N GLY A 252 -0.84 7.73 2.51
CA GLY A 252 -1.05 7.87 3.95
C GLY A 252 -0.16 8.93 4.63
N VAL A 253 0.70 9.61 3.85
CA VAL A 253 1.52 10.74 4.33
C VAL A 253 1.58 11.89 3.31
N SER A 254 0.74 11.87 2.27
CA SER A 254 0.76 12.84 1.18
C SER A 254 -0.63 13.01 0.55
N SER A 255 -1.13 14.24 0.57
CA SER A 255 -2.48 14.59 0.15
C SER A 255 -2.67 14.94 -1.33
N SER A 256 -1.60 15.16 -2.09
CA SER A 256 -1.68 15.57 -3.52
C SER A 256 -1.32 14.44 -4.48
N ASN A 257 -1.98 14.35 -5.64
CA ASN A 257 -1.70 13.32 -6.64
C ASN A 257 -0.47 13.66 -7.52
N THR A 258 0.71 13.77 -6.91
CA THR A 258 1.97 14.13 -7.59
C THR A 258 3.11 13.21 -7.17
N TYR A 259 4.14 13.08 -8.03
CA TYR A 259 5.33 12.25 -7.79
C TYR A 259 5.00 10.81 -7.36
N ARG A 260 4.08 10.17 -8.07
CA ARG A 260 3.62 8.79 -7.80
C ARG A 260 4.41 7.79 -8.65
N ALA A 261 4.66 6.62 -8.07
CA ALA A 261 5.10 5.44 -8.84
C ALA A 261 3.85 4.73 -9.35
N THR A 262 3.84 4.33 -10.61
CA THR A 262 2.67 3.76 -11.28
C THR A 262 3.05 2.56 -12.15
N CYS A 263 2.11 1.64 -12.34
CA CYS A 263 2.30 0.49 -13.22
C CYS A 263 2.60 0.92 -14.67
N GLU A 264 2.07 2.07 -15.08
CA GLU A 264 2.17 2.61 -16.44
C GLU A 264 3.57 3.13 -16.82
N GLN A 265 4.51 3.17 -15.87
CA GLN A 265 5.91 3.48 -16.16
C GLN A 265 6.64 2.34 -16.89
N CYS A 266 6.17 1.10 -16.72
CA CYS A 266 6.74 -0.10 -17.35
C CYS A 266 5.71 -0.82 -18.24
N HIS A 267 4.42 -0.73 -17.91
CA HIS A 267 3.33 -1.32 -18.66
C HIS A 267 2.57 -0.25 -19.46
N THR A 268 1.88 -0.63 -20.53
CA THR A 268 0.98 0.31 -21.22
C THR A 268 -0.32 0.48 -20.42
N ALA A 269 -1.06 1.56 -20.67
CA ALA A 269 -2.39 1.78 -20.07
C ALA A 269 -3.46 0.75 -20.54
N VAL A 270 -3.15 -0.04 -21.56
CA VAL A 270 -4.03 -1.06 -22.17
C VAL A 270 -3.26 -2.38 -22.37
N PRO A 271 -2.77 -3.00 -21.28
CA PRO A 271 -1.76 -4.06 -21.38
C PRO A 271 -2.34 -5.42 -21.78
N HIS A 272 -3.68 -5.57 -21.86
CA HIS A 272 -4.33 -6.86 -22.08
C HIS A 272 -4.67 -7.08 -23.55
N THR A 273 -4.63 -8.34 -24.01
CA THR A 273 -5.16 -8.72 -25.33
C THR A 273 -6.69 -8.58 -25.36
N ASN A 274 -7.35 -8.84 -24.23
CA ASN A 274 -8.78 -8.65 -24.06
C ASN A 274 -9.10 -7.16 -23.87
N SER A 275 -9.67 -6.54 -24.90
CA SER A 275 -10.08 -5.13 -24.89
C SER A 275 -11.04 -4.78 -23.76
N LYS A 276 -11.86 -5.73 -23.29
CA LYS A 276 -12.77 -5.47 -22.18
C LYS A 276 -12.03 -5.23 -20.87
N LEU A 277 -10.91 -5.92 -20.61
CA LEU A 277 -10.07 -5.64 -19.46
C LEU A 277 -9.40 -4.26 -19.57
N ASN A 278 -9.00 -3.87 -20.78
CA ASN A 278 -8.45 -2.54 -21.03
C ASN A 278 -9.46 -1.43 -20.76
N GLU A 279 -10.75 -1.63 -21.04
CA GLU A 279 -11.79 -0.66 -20.67
C GLU A 279 -11.91 -0.48 -19.14
N HIS A 280 -11.61 -1.50 -18.34
CA HIS A 280 -11.68 -1.39 -16.89
C HIS A 280 -10.59 -0.48 -16.32
N THR A 281 -9.44 -0.31 -16.98
CA THR A 281 -8.32 0.51 -16.47
C THR A 281 -8.68 1.99 -16.31
N ILE A 282 -9.79 2.42 -16.92
CA ILE A 282 -10.38 3.77 -16.75
C ILE A 282 -10.85 3.99 -15.31
N LYS A 283 -11.45 2.97 -14.67
CA LYS A 283 -12.09 3.09 -13.34
C LYS A 283 -11.58 2.08 -12.32
N VAL A 284 -10.74 1.14 -12.71
CA VAL A 284 -10.17 0.13 -11.83
C VAL A 284 -8.66 0.27 -11.88
N ASP A 285 -8.04 0.53 -10.72
CA ASP A 285 -6.59 0.58 -10.59
C ASP A 285 -5.99 -0.82 -10.82
N CYS A 286 -4.85 -0.92 -11.51
CA CYS A 286 -4.19 -2.19 -11.79
C CYS A 286 -4.02 -3.05 -10.52
N ARG A 287 -3.71 -2.41 -9.39
CA ARG A 287 -3.51 -3.06 -8.09
C ARG A 287 -4.77 -3.79 -7.61
N THR A 288 -5.97 -3.29 -7.93
CA THR A 288 -7.25 -3.90 -7.53
C THR A 288 -7.37 -5.33 -8.07
N CYS A 289 -7.03 -5.55 -9.34
CA CYS A 289 -7.09 -6.88 -9.95
C CYS A 289 -5.85 -7.72 -9.64
N HIS A 290 -4.67 -7.09 -9.60
CA HIS A 290 -3.40 -7.81 -9.53
C HIS A 290 -2.87 -8.03 -8.11
N ILE A 291 -3.51 -7.48 -7.07
CA ILE A 291 -3.20 -7.77 -5.66
C ILE A 291 -4.47 -8.31 -4.97
N PRO A 292 -4.90 -9.54 -5.30
CA PRO A 292 -6.13 -10.12 -4.77
C PRO A 292 -6.06 -10.40 -3.26
N THR A 293 -4.85 -10.59 -2.73
CA THR A 293 -4.57 -10.82 -1.31
C THR A 293 -3.24 -10.16 -0.91
N TYR A 294 -3.18 -9.71 0.33
CA TYR A 294 -1.97 -9.19 0.98
C TYR A 294 -1.68 -9.98 2.27
N ALA A 295 -0.58 -9.68 2.94
CA ALA A 295 -0.08 -10.46 4.09
C ALA A 295 0.08 -11.94 3.71
N LYS A 296 0.71 -12.19 2.55
CA LYS A 296 0.82 -13.52 1.95
C LYS A 296 1.68 -14.45 2.81
N VAL A 297 2.77 -13.94 3.39
CA VAL A 297 3.71 -14.76 4.18
C VAL A 297 3.51 -14.58 5.67
N ASN A 298 3.61 -13.36 6.20
CA ASN A 298 3.38 -13.08 7.62
C ASN A 298 2.06 -12.35 7.87
N PRO A 299 1.38 -12.59 9.01
CA PRO A 299 0.19 -11.85 9.39
C PRO A 299 0.46 -10.35 9.55
N THR A 300 -0.58 -9.55 9.37
CA THR A 300 -0.56 -8.10 9.57
C THR A 300 -1.66 -7.69 10.54
N LYS A 301 -1.41 -6.66 11.34
CA LYS A 301 -2.38 -6.18 12.32
C LYS A 301 -3.47 -5.39 11.62
N THR A 302 -4.73 -5.74 11.85
CA THR A 302 -5.90 -5.05 11.26
C THR A 302 -6.73 -4.31 12.29
N TYR A 303 -6.50 -4.60 13.58
CA TYR A 303 -7.11 -3.87 14.69
C TYR A 303 -6.14 -3.68 15.86
N TRP A 304 -6.19 -2.52 16.50
CA TRP A 304 -5.44 -2.20 17.72
C TRP A 304 -6.33 -1.45 18.71
N ASP A 305 -6.58 -2.03 19.88
CA ASP A 305 -7.36 -1.41 20.96
C ASP A 305 -6.49 -0.98 22.15
N TRP A 306 -6.15 0.31 22.19
CA TRP A 306 -5.42 0.89 23.32
C TRP A 306 -6.24 0.97 24.61
N SER A 307 -7.58 0.92 24.56
CA SER A 307 -8.44 1.07 25.75
C SER A 307 -8.28 -0.06 26.76
N THR A 308 -7.64 -1.14 26.33
CA THR A 308 -7.40 -2.34 27.13
C THR A 308 -5.95 -2.46 27.60
N ALA A 309 -5.09 -1.49 27.27
CA ALA A 309 -3.72 -1.45 27.79
C ALA A 309 -3.70 -1.33 29.32
N THR A 310 -2.50 -1.38 29.89
CA THR A 310 -2.18 -1.22 31.32
C THR A 310 -2.77 -2.27 32.26
N GLN A 311 -3.43 -3.32 31.77
CA GLN A 311 -3.85 -4.43 32.62
C GLN A 311 -2.63 -5.20 33.11
N ARG A 312 -2.71 -5.72 34.33
CA ARG A 312 -1.64 -6.44 35.01
C ARG A 312 -2.14 -7.80 35.47
N GLN A 313 -1.25 -8.79 35.42
CA GLN A 313 -1.46 -10.10 36.03
C GLN A 313 -0.46 -10.24 37.18
N ASP A 314 -0.95 -10.50 38.38
CA ASP A 314 -0.13 -10.56 39.60
C ASP A 314 0.78 -9.32 39.81
N GLY A 315 0.25 -8.13 39.46
CA GLY A 315 0.95 -6.85 39.56
C GLY A 315 1.98 -6.57 38.44
N LYS A 316 2.21 -7.52 37.54
CA LYS A 316 3.20 -7.43 36.46
C LYS A 316 2.55 -7.25 35.08
N PRO A 317 3.26 -6.64 34.11
CA PRO A 317 2.84 -6.70 32.71
C PRO A 317 2.83 -8.14 32.21
N TYR A 318 1.96 -8.43 31.25
CA TYR A 318 1.85 -9.71 30.58
C TYR A 318 1.52 -9.54 29.11
N GLU A 319 1.71 -10.61 28.34
CA GLU A 319 1.32 -10.70 26.95
C GLU A 319 0.50 -11.98 26.74
N LEU A 320 -0.47 -11.92 25.84
CA LEU A 320 -1.19 -13.09 25.35
C LEU A 320 -0.81 -13.31 23.90
N VAL A 321 -0.56 -14.55 23.53
CA VAL A 321 -0.11 -14.96 22.20
C VAL A 321 -1.08 -16.00 21.65
N ASP A 322 -1.41 -15.92 20.36
CA ASP A 322 -2.24 -16.93 19.68
C ASP A 322 -1.46 -18.22 19.37
N SER A 323 -2.14 -19.19 18.75
CA SER A 323 -1.56 -20.51 18.43
C SER A 323 -0.43 -20.47 17.40
N VAL A 324 -0.25 -19.36 16.67
CA VAL A 324 0.78 -19.20 15.63
C VAL A 324 1.84 -18.16 16.01
N GLY A 325 1.82 -17.67 17.25
CA GLY A 325 2.86 -16.80 17.79
C GLY A 325 2.57 -15.29 17.67
N ASN A 326 1.38 -14.87 17.22
CA ASN A 326 1.05 -13.45 17.21
C ASN A 326 0.64 -12.98 18.60
N VAL A 327 1.20 -11.86 19.05
CA VAL A 327 0.75 -11.19 20.27
C VAL A 327 -0.67 -10.69 20.04
N MET A 328 -1.64 -11.18 20.80
CA MET A 328 -3.06 -10.78 20.80
C MET A 328 -3.36 -9.71 21.84
N TYR A 329 -2.51 -9.63 22.87
CA TYR A 329 -2.57 -8.64 23.92
C TYR A 329 -1.17 -8.36 24.45
N ALA A 330 -0.87 -7.09 24.75
CA ALA A 330 0.28 -6.74 25.58
C ALA A 330 -0.11 -5.63 26.55
N SER A 331 0.26 -5.73 27.83
CA SER A 331 -0.02 -4.68 28.83
C SER A 331 0.41 -3.29 28.37
N ILE A 332 1.51 -3.19 27.63
CA ILE A 332 2.04 -1.92 27.13
C ILE A 332 1.25 -1.31 25.96
N LYS A 333 0.32 -2.05 25.34
CA LYS A 333 -0.29 -1.69 24.05
C LYS A 333 -1.78 -2.02 23.91
N GLY A 334 -2.33 -2.92 24.72
CA GLY A 334 -3.71 -3.38 24.61
C GLY A 334 -3.88 -4.57 23.66
N HIS A 335 -5.08 -4.74 23.12
CA HIS A 335 -5.46 -5.89 22.28
C HIS A 335 -5.21 -5.65 20.79
N PHE A 336 -4.98 -6.75 20.07
CA PHE A 336 -4.69 -6.76 18.64
C PHE A 336 -5.52 -7.81 17.91
N HIS A 337 -5.87 -7.52 16.66
CA HIS A 337 -6.31 -8.55 15.71
C HIS A 337 -5.38 -8.60 14.52
N TRP A 338 -5.12 -9.82 14.05
CA TRP A 338 -4.22 -10.10 12.94
C TRP A 338 -4.94 -10.83 11.84
N GLN A 339 -4.52 -10.59 10.61
CA GLN A 339 -4.98 -11.33 9.44
C GLN A 339 -3.79 -11.76 8.59
N LYS A 340 -3.88 -12.95 8.02
CA LYS A 340 -2.95 -13.49 7.01
C LYS A 340 -3.75 -13.86 5.78
N MET A 341 -3.16 -13.75 4.59
CA MET A 341 -3.88 -13.91 3.31
C MET A 341 -5.13 -13.02 3.26
N ALA A 342 -4.97 -11.78 3.73
CA ALA A 342 -6.07 -10.86 3.90
C ALA A 342 -6.56 -10.36 2.54
N THR A 343 -7.88 -10.22 2.42
CA THR A 343 -8.54 -9.61 1.26
C THR A 343 -8.52 -8.09 1.41
N PRO A 344 -8.06 -7.32 0.40
CA PRO A 344 -8.19 -5.86 0.42
C PRO A 344 -9.66 -5.42 0.50
N GLU A 345 -9.88 -4.26 1.12
CA GLU A 345 -11.12 -3.51 0.98
C GLU A 345 -10.97 -2.52 -0.19
N TYR A 346 -12.04 -2.28 -0.95
CA TYR A 346 -11.97 -1.52 -2.20
C TYR A 346 -12.73 -0.20 -2.08
N TYR A 347 -12.07 0.89 -2.45
CA TYR A 347 -12.60 2.24 -2.33
C TYR A 347 -12.36 3.05 -3.61
N TRP A 348 -13.28 3.96 -3.91
CA TRP A 348 -13.02 5.03 -4.86
C TRP A 348 -11.91 5.94 -4.35
N PHE A 349 -10.96 6.25 -5.23
CA PHE A 349 -9.84 7.10 -4.89
C PHE A 349 -9.32 7.87 -6.09
N ASN A 350 -9.26 9.20 -5.98
CA ASN A 350 -8.80 10.12 -7.03
C ASN A 350 -7.34 10.57 -6.87
N GLY A 351 -6.61 9.96 -5.93
CA GLY A 351 -5.21 10.30 -5.64
C GLY A 351 -5.01 11.45 -4.65
N THR A 352 -6.09 12.05 -4.14
CA THR A 352 -6.05 13.11 -3.11
C THR A 352 -6.66 12.64 -1.79
N ALA A 353 -6.08 13.09 -0.68
CA ALA A 353 -6.51 12.66 0.66
C ALA A 353 -6.49 13.81 1.67
N ASP A 354 -7.26 13.70 2.74
CA ASP A 354 -7.12 14.52 3.95
C ASP A 354 -6.58 13.68 5.10
N HIS A 355 -5.98 14.32 6.10
CA HIS A 355 -5.41 13.70 7.29
C HIS A 355 -5.89 14.44 8.53
N HIS A 356 -6.41 13.70 9.51
CA HIS A 356 -6.73 14.24 10.81
C HIS A 356 -5.42 14.62 11.51
N LEU A 357 -5.27 15.91 11.83
CA LEU A 357 -4.14 16.42 12.58
C LEU A 357 -4.47 16.42 14.07
N ILE A 358 -3.43 16.47 14.90
CA ILE A 358 -3.60 16.47 16.35
C ILE A 358 -4.44 17.66 16.84
N SER A 359 -4.36 18.80 16.15
CA SER A 359 -5.13 20.02 16.44
C SER A 359 -6.59 19.98 15.99
N ASP A 360 -6.97 19.00 15.14
CA ASP A 360 -8.30 18.93 14.57
C ASP A 360 -9.30 18.46 15.64
N LYS A 361 -10.49 19.06 15.63
CA LYS A 361 -11.60 18.60 16.47
C LYS A 361 -12.24 17.35 15.87
N ILE A 362 -12.62 16.43 16.74
CA ILE A 362 -13.34 15.21 16.41
C ILE A 362 -14.82 15.57 16.25
N ASP A 363 -15.41 15.15 15.12
CA ASP A 363 -16.83 15.20 14.89
C ASP A 363 -17.49 13.93 15.46
N MET A 364 -18.07 14.05 16.67
CA MET A 364 -18.66 12.93 17.40
C MET A 364 -19.90 12.33 16.71
N ASP A 365 -20.51 13.05 15.77
CA ASP A 365 -21.64 12.55 14.97
C ASP A 365 -21.16 11.69 13.78
N LYS A 366 -19.85 11.69 13.49
CA LYS A 366 -19.23 10.99 12.35
C LYS A 366 -18.16 9.99 12.79
N LEU A 367 -18.57 9.04 13.63
CA LEU A 367 -17.72 7.92 14.04
C LEU A 367 -17.87 6.71 13.10
N PRO A 368 -16.83 5.89 12.92
CA PRO A 368 -15.48 6.02 13.49
C PRO A 368 -14.67 7.19 12.90
N LEU A 369 -13.75 7.75 13.69
CA LEU A 369 -12.88 8.85 13.25
C LEU A 369 -11.93 8.36 12.14
N LYS A 370 -11.96 9.01 10.99
CA LYS A 370 -11.03 8.72 9.89
C LYS A 370 -9.71 9.46 10.12
N ILE A 371 -8.66 8.72 10.45
CA ILE A 371 -7.28 9.24 10.58
C ILE A 371 -6.81 9.86 9.26
N ASN A 372 -7.17 9.21 8.14
CA ASN A 372 -7.04 9.78 6.82
C ASN A 372 -8.32 9.52 6.02
N THR A 373 -8.71 10.49 5.20
CA THR A 373 -9.86 10.39 4.31
C THR A 373 -9.36 10.32 2.89
N MET A 374 -9.69 9.23 2.20
CA MET A 374 -9.37 9.02 0.80
C MET A 374 -10.51 9.60 -0.05
N PHE A 375 -10.23 10.60 -0.88
CA PHE A 375 -11.26 11.26 -1.69
C PHE A 375 -11.49 10.54 -3.01
N GLY A 376 -12.74 10.57 -3.48
CA GLY A 376 -13.15 10.02 -4.76
C GLY A 376 -14.56 9.43 -4.69
N ASP A 377 -15.20 9.38 -5.84
CA ASP A 377 -16.49 8.71 -6.05
C ASP A 377 -16.57 8.23 -7.51
N TYR A 378 -17.65 7.56 -7.89
CA TYR A 378 -17.85 7.08 -9.26
C TYR A 378 -17.85 8.20 -10.33
N HIS A 379 -18.41 9.37 -10.02
CA HIS A 379 -18.58 10.48 -10.96
C HIS A 379 -17.32 11.32 -11.15
N ASP A 380 -16.41 11.32 -10.18
CA ASP A 380 -15.08 11.91 -10.32
C ASP A 380 -14.28 11.20 -11.41
N LYS A 381 -13.84 11.95 -12.42
CA LYS A 381 -13.11 11.42 -13.59
C LYS A 381 -11.75 10.85 -13.25
N GLU A 382 -11.09 11.37 -12.22
CA GLU A 382 -9.75 10.92 -11.79
C GLU A 382 -9.84 9.74 -10.82
N SER A 383 -11.04 9.44 -10.31
CA SER A 383 -11.28 8.38 -9.34
C SER A 383 -11.25 6.99 -9.97
N LYS A 384 -10.44 6.12 -9.37
CA LYS A 384 -10.37 4.68 -9.65
C LYS A 384 -10.67 3.87 -8.38
N ILE A 385 -11.10 2.63 -8.55
CA ILE A 385 -11.23 1.66 -7.46
C ILE A 385 -9.84 1.16 -7.10
N VAL A 386 -9.44 1.36 -5.84
CA VAL A 386 -8.10 1.06 -5.31
C VAL A 386 -8.19 0.07 -4.15
N PRO A 387 -7.29 -0.93 -4.04
CA PRO A 387 -7.26 -1.86 -2.93
C PRO A 387 -6.58 -1.21 -1.72
N MET A 388 -7.18 -1.36 -0.55
CA MET A 388 -6.69 -0.80 0.70
C MET A 388 -6.70 -1.85 1.80
N LYS A 389 -5.66 -1.82 2.63
CA LYS A 389 -5.73 -2.33 3.99
C LYS A 389 -6.42 -1.25 4.82
N VAL A 390 -7.48 -1.60 5.54
CA VAL A 390 -8.08 -0.72 6.55
C VAL A 390 -7.65 -1.19 7.92
N HIS A 391 -6.90 -0.35 8.63
CA HIS A 391 -6.56 -0.58 10.03
C HIS A 391 -7.57 0.14 10.91
N ARG A 392 -8.21 -0.60 11.81
CA ARG A 392 -9.20 -0.08 12.76
C ARG A 392 -8.61 -0.04 14.16
N GLY A 393 -9.19 0.70 15.08
CA GLY A 393 -8.70 0.67 16.45
C GLY A 393 -9.29 1.71 17.37
N LYS A 394 -8.95 1.60 18.65
CA LYS A 394 -9.32 2.58 19.67
C LYS A 394 -8.08 3.29 20.20
N GLN A 395 -8.14 4.62 20.29
CA GLN A 395 -7.06 5.45 20.80
C GLN A 395 -7.60 6.58 21.69
N PRO A 396 -6.79 7.13 22.60
CA PRO A 396 -7.26 8.12 23.56
C PRO A 396 -7.61 9.46 22.89
N TYR A 397 -8.69 10.08 23.37
CA TYR A 397 -9.09 11.43 23.03
C TYR A 397 -9.50 12.19 24.30
N ASP A 398 -9.43 13.52 24.26
CA ASP A 398 -9.86 14.39 25.37
C ASP A 398 -11.38 14.61 25.29
N VAL A 399 -12.10 14.30 26.37
CA VAL A 399 -13.57 14.32 26.39
C VAL A 399 -14.14 15.74 26.43
N GLU A 400 -13.45 16.67 27.09
CA GLU A 400 -13.89 18.06 27.20
C GLU A 400 -13.43 18.89 25.99
N ASN A 401 -12.28 18.52 25.43
CA ASN A 401 -11.74 19.09 24.19
C ASN A 401 -11.63 17.98 23.16
N PRO A 402 -12.67 17.68 22.35
CA PRO A 402 -12.70 16.50 21.48
C PRO A 402 -11.60 16.54 20.42
N THR A 403 -10.39 16.11 20.77
CA THR A 403 -9.16 16.05 19.98
C THR A 403 -8.44 14.77 20.36
N ILE A 404 -7.76 14.16 19.40
CA ILE A 404 -6.88 13.02 19.68
C ILE A 404 -5.76 13.45 20.64
N ILE A 405 -5.46 12.60 21.61
CA ILE A 405 -4.35 12.82 22.55
C ILE A 405 -3.08 12.15 22.01
N GLN A 406 -1.95 12.86 22.10
CA GLN A 406 -0.61 12.27 21.93
C GLN A 406 -0.13 11.74 23.28
N PRO A 407 -0.04 10.41 23.47
CA PRO A 407 0.61 9.84 24.65
C PRO A 407 2.14 9.86 24.53
N LYS A 408 2.82 10.04 25.66
CA LYS A 408 4.22 9.63 25.84
C LYS A 408 4.27 8.13 26.08
N LEU A 409 4.74 7.40 25.08
CA LEU A 409 4.82 5.95 25.08
C LEU A 409 6.18 5.45 25.57
N TRP A 410 7.25 6.20 25.35
CA TRP A 410 8.62 5.73 25.57
C TRP A 410 9.48 6.68 26.40
N ASP A 411 10.36 6.08 27.19
CA ASP A 411 11.51 6.70 27.82
C ASP A 411 12.61 5.63 28.02
N LYS A 412 13.82 6.03 28.38
CA LYS A 412 14.88 5.11 28.81
C LYS A 412 14.73 4.72 30.28
N ASP A 413 14.18 5.62 31.10
CA ASP A 413 14.06 5.49 32.54
C ASP A 413 12.60 5.25 32.95
N ALA A 414 12.41 4.55 34.07
CA ALA A 414 11.09 4.43 34.68
C ALA A 414 10.68 5.72 35.41
N ASN A 415 9.38 5.88 35.63
CA ASN A 415 8.74 7.01 36.29
C ASN A 415 8.95 8.34 35.54
N GLN A 416 9.01 8.29 34.21
CA GLN A 416 9.09 9.47 33.34
C GLN A 416 7.76 9.75 32.63
N GLY A 417 6.69 9.05 33.02
CA GLY A 417 5.38 9.15 32.37
C GLY A 417 5.37 8.45 31.01
N ALA A 418 6.14 7.37 30.83
CA ALA A 418 6.17 6.61 29.60
C ALA A 418 5.31 5.36 29.71
N LEU A 419 4.24 5.29 28.92
CA LEU A 419 3.25 4.21 29.03
C LEU A 419 3.85 2.80 28.92
N TRP A 420 4.85 2.58 28.07
CA TRP A 420 5.45 1.26 27.87
C TRP A 420 6.31 0.78 29.05
N ILE A 421 6.63 1.65 30.00
CA ILE A 421 7.41 1.31 31.20
C ILE A 421 6.52 1.42 32.43
N ASP A 422 5.83 2.54 32.58
CA ASP A 422 5.10 2.89 33.80
C ASP A 422 3.70 2.26 33.84
N LEU A 423 3.12 1.97 32.66
CA LEU A 423 1.75 1.48 32.48
C LEU A 423 0.72 2.37 33.20
N ASP A 424 0.90 3.67 33.07
CA ASP A 424 0.04 4.70 33.63
C ASP A 424 -0.45 5.62 32.49
N TRP A 425 -1.76 5.56 32.22
CA TRP A 425 -2.37 6.37 31.18
C TRP A 425 -2.38 7.85 31.54
N GLU A 426 -2.71 8.21 32.78
CA GLU A 426 -2.89 9.62 33.15
C GLU A 426 -1.58 10.38 32.97
N GLN A 427 -0.48 9.84 33.50
CA GLN A 427 0.84 10.45 33.34
C GLN A 427 1.30 10.47 31.88
N ALA A 428 1.06 9.40 31.11
CA ALA A 428 1.46 9.34 29.71
C ALA A 428 0.74 10.35 28.83
N LEU A 429 -0.56 10.56 29.06
CA LEU A 429 -1.37 11.53 28.32
C LEU A 429 -0.99 12.96 28.70
N GLU A 430 -0.80 13.24 30.00
CA GLU A 430 -0.35 14.56 30.47
C GLU A 430 1.02 14.92 29.86
N LYS A 431 2.01 14.03 29.97
CA LYS A 431 3.36 14.29 29.46
C LYS A 431 3.44 14.39 27.95
N GLY A 432 2.69 13.57 27.23
CA GLY A 432 2.66 13.65 25.77
C GLY A 432 2.04 14.95 25.28
N MET A 433 0.95 15.41 25.92
CA MET A 433 0.27 16.67 25.58
C MET A 433 1.07 17.92 26.00
N GLU A 434 1.73 17.87 27.16
CA GLU A 434 2.70 18.88 27.60
C GLU A 434 3.81 19.05 26.55
N TYR A 435 4.38 17.94 26.07
CA TYR A 435 5.45 17.95 25.07
C TYR A 435 5.03 18.58 23.74
N VAL A 436 3.81 18.29 23.26
CA VAL A 436 3.30 18.90 22.01
C VAL A 436 2.69 20.29 22.22
N GLY A 437 2.72 20.83 23.44
CA GLY A 437 2.18 22.16 23.77
C GLY A 437 0.67 22.27 23.58
N MET A 438 -0.08 21.17 23.69
CA MET A 438 -1.53 21.17 23.53
C MET A 438 -2.27 21.03 24.87
N PRO A 439 -3.45 21.64 25.02
CA PRO A 439 -4.22 21.52 26.24
C PRO A 439 -4.75 20.08 26.41
N TYR A 440 -4.70 19.59 27.66
CA TYR A 440 -5.35 18.36 28.09
C TYR A 440 -6.23 18.68 29.31
N SER A 441 -7.50 18.27 29.26
CA SER A 441 -8.48 18.55 30.32
C SER A 441 -8.29 17.72 31.58
N GLY A 442 -7.41 16.71 31.54
CA GLY A 442 -7.30 15.70 32.58
C GLY A 442 -8.35 14.58 32.47
N LYS A 443 -9.26 14.65 31.48
CA LYS A 443 -10.25 13.61 31.21
C LYS A 443 -10.07 13.05 29.81
N HIS A 444 -9.95 11.74 29.72
CA HIS A 444 -9.88 11.02 28.47
C HIS A 444 -10.88 9.89 28.42
N ASP A 445 -11.21 9.49 27.20
CA ASP A 445 -11.85 8.22 26.89
C ASP A 445 -11.22 7.70 25.57
N PHE A 446 -11.70 6.58 25.05
CA PHE A 446 -11.16 5.95 23.85
C PHE A 446 -12.18 6.00 22.72
N ILE A 447 -11.71 6.37 21.52
CA ILE A 447 -12.57 6.52 20.35
C ILE A 447 -12.17 5.57 19.25
N GLU A 448 -13.19 5.04 18.55
CA GLU A 448 -12.99 4.21 17.35
C GLU A 448 -12.41 5.03 16.20
N THR A 449 -11.43 4.46 15.52
CA THR A 449 -10.69 5.07 14.43
C THR A 449 -10.50 4.12 13.26
N GLU A 450 -10.41 4.69 12.07
CA GLU A 450 -10.04 3.98 10.84
C GLU A 450 -8.91 4.70 10.12
N MET A 451 -7.95 3.92 9.62
CA MET A 451 -6.86 4.39 8.79
C MET A 451 -6.79 3.54 7.52
N TYR A 452 -6.70 4.21 6.38
CA TYR A 452 -6.71 3.61 5.05
C TYR A 452 -5.28 3.56 4.51
N LEU A 453 -4.80 2.36 4.19
CA LEU A 453 -3.46 2.11 3.68
C LEU A 453 -3.54 1.46 2.29
N PRO A 454 -3.35 2.21 1.19
CA PRO A 454 -3.33 1.62 -0.14
C PRO A 454 -2.25 0.55 -0.26
N ILE A 455 -2.64 -0.59 -0.83
CA ILE A 455 -1.77 -1.74 -1.07
C ILE A 455 -1.14 -1.60 -2.45
N SER A 456 0.18 -1.76 -2.57
CA SER A 456 0.91 -1.54 -3.83
C SER A 456 1.97 -2.59 -4.15
N HIS A 457 2.27 -3.51 -3.23
CA HIS A 457 3.20 -4.62 -3.41
C HIS A 457 2.49 -5.97 -3.24
N MET A 458 3.24 -7.05 -3.36
CA MET A 458 2.73 -8.43 -3.44
C MET A 458 1.87 -8.67 -4.69
N VAL A 459 2.27 -8.06 -5.81
CA VAL A 459 1.59 -8.26 -7.10
C VAL A 459 1.64 -9.74 -7.46
N SER A 460 0.47 -10.35 -7.67
CA SER A 460 0.33 -11.76 -8.02
C SER A 460 0.59 -12.02 -9.49
N ALA A 461 0.86 -13.28 -9.84
CA ALA A 461 0.93 -13.72 -11.22
C ALA A 461 -0.39 -13.43 -11.97
N ALA A 462 -0.29 -13.25 -13.29
CA ALA A 462 -1.43 -12.85 -14.12
C ALA A 462 -2.59 -13.84 -14.09
N ASP A 463 -2.31 -15.13 -13.94
CA ASP A 463 -3.29 -16.21 -13.81
C ASP A 463 -3.96 -16.27 -12.42
N GLN A 464 -3.45 -15.51 -11.46
CA GLN A 464 -4.01 -15.34 -10.11
C GLN A 464 -4.70 -13.97 -9.93
N ALA A 465 -4.70 -13.12 -10.95
CA ALA A 465 -5.42 -11.85 -10.91
C ALA A 465 -6.93 -12.10 -10.78
N LEU A 466 -7.65 -11.13 -10.21
CA LEU A 466 -9.11 -11.21 -10.10
C LEU A 466 -9.76 -11.39 -11.47
N SER A 467 -10.71 -12.29 -11.53
CA SER A 467 -11.56 -12.59 -12.68
C SER A 467 -12.84 -11.76 -12.68
N CYS A 468 -13.59 -11.84 -13.79
CA CYS A 468 -14.89 -11.18 -13.90
C CYS A 468 -15.83 -11.58 -12.76
N THR A 469 -15.84 -12.86 -12.38
CA THR A 469 -16.77 -13.41 -11.38
C THR A 469 -16.44 -13.02 -9.95
N ASP A 470 -15.21 -12.57 -9.67
CA ASP A 470 -14.86 -12.04 -8.36
C ASP A 470 -15.59 -10.71 -8.07
N CYS A 471 -15.89 -9.93 -9.11
CA CYS A 471 -16.54 -8.63 -8.98
C CYS A 471 -18.01 -8.66 -9.42
N HIS A 472 -18.30 -9.26 -10.57
CA HIS A 472 -19.63 -9.29 -11.21
C HIS A 472 -20.51 -10.44 -10.71
N THR A 473 -20.58 -10.61 -9.39
CA THR A 473 -21.40 -11.62 -8.72
C THR A 473 -22.34 -10.98 -7.71
N ARG A 474 -23.49 -11.62 -7.46
CA ARG A 474 -24.48 -11.13 -6.49
C ARG A 474 -24.08 -11.40 -5.05
N THR A 475 -23.32 -12.46 -4.82
CA THR A 475 -22.91 -12.92 -3.50
C THR A 475 -21.40 -12.88 -3.42
N GLU A 476 -20.86 -12.35 -2.33
CA GLU A 476 -19.41 -12.29 -2.07
C GLU A 476 -18.62 -11.51 -3.14
N SER A 477 -19.24 -10.51 -3.77
CA SER A 477 -18.53 -9.61 -4.69
C SER A 477 -17.43 -8.85 -3.94
N ARG A 478 -16.23 -8.79 -4.53
CA ARG A 478 -15.14 -7.93 -4.07
C ARG A 478 -15.57 -6.47 -3.94
N LEU A 479 -16.47 -6.03 -4.80
CA LEU A 479 -16.91 -4.63 -4.89
C LEU A 479 -18.28 -4.41 -4.24
N ALA A 480 -18.73 -5.29 -3.34
CA ALA A 480 -20.07 -5.21 -2.74
C ALA A 480 -20.37 -3.87 -2.04
N ASN A 481 -19.35 -3.21 -1.47
CA ASN A 481 -19.52 -1.96 -0.73
C ASN A 481 -19.60 -0.70 -1.61
N LEU A 482 -19.40 -0.80 -2.92
CA LEU A 482 -19.43 0.34 -3.85
C LEU A 482 -20.79 0.42 -4.57
N THR A 483 -21.73 1.17 -4.03
CA THR A 483 -23.14 1.16 -4.46
C THR A 483 -23.57 2.38 -5.29
N ASP A 484 -22.63 3.28 -5.61
CA ASP A 484 -22.86 4.54 -6.32
C ASP A 484 -22.88 4.39 -7.86
N PHE A 485 -22.82 3.16 -8.37
CA PHE A 485 -22.96 2.85 -9.80
C PHE A 485 -23.61 1.49 -10.02
N TYR A 486 -24.20 1.32 -11.22
CA TYR A 486 -24.75 0.04 -11.65
C TYR A 486 -23.66 -0.87 -12.22
N MET A 487 -23.51 -2.05 -11.65
CA MET A 487 -22.58 -3.08 -12.05
C MET A 487 -23.33 -4.32 -12.57
N PRO A 488 -23.15 -4.69 -13.86
CA PRO A 488 -23.74 -5.91 -14.41
C PRO A 488 -23.35 -7.15 -13.59
N GLY A 489 -24.28 -8.09 -13.40
CA GLY A 489 -24.04 -9.33 -12.66
C GLY A 489 -24.13 -9.20 -11.13
N ARG A 490 -23.64 -8.09 -10.56
CA ARG A 490 -23.78 -7.77 -9.13
C ARG A 490 -25.14 -7.14 -8.85
N ASP A 491 -25.48 -6.07 -9.57
CA ASP A 491 -26.67 -5.28 -9.32
C ASP A 491 -27.86 -5.76 -10.15
N GLN A 492 -29.06 -5.43 -9.65
CA GLN A 492 -30.32 -5.71 -10.31
C GLN A 492 -31.17 -4.46 -10.37
N ASN A 493 -31.96 -4.32 -11.44
CA ASN A 493 -32.96 -3.28 -11.54
C ASN A 493 -34.30 -3.97 -11.78
N SER A 494 -35.15 -4.00 -10.76
CA SER A 494 -36.42 -4.72 -10.79
C SER A 494 -37.32 -4.32 -11.96
N THR A 495 -37.25 -3.05 -12.39
CA THR A 495 -38.04 -2.53 -13.52
C THR A 495 -37.49 -3.07 -14.84
N LEU A 496 -36.18 -2.94 -15.07
CA LEU A 496 -35.54 -3.48 -16.28
C LEU A 496 -35.66 -5.00 -16.35
N ASP A 497 -35.48 -5.69 -15.23
CA ASP A 497 -35.64 -7.14 -15.15
C ASP A 497 -37.08 -7.57 -15.47
N THR A 498 -38.07 -6.81 -15.00
CA THR A 498 -39.48 -7.06 -15.31
C THR A 498 -39.77 -6.82 -16.79
N ILE A 499 -39.28 -5.72 -17.36
CA ILE A 499 -39.40 -5.43 -18.80
C ILE A 499 -38.74 -6.56 -19.61
N GLY A 500 -37.53 -6.99 -19.23
CA GLY A 500 -36.82 -8.09 -19.88
C GLY A 500 -37.61 -9.40 -19.85
N LYS A 501 -38.20 -9.76 -18.70
CA LYS A 501 -39.09 -10.93 -18.56
C LYS A 501 -40.29 -10.83 -19.49
N TRP A 502 -40.94 -9.66 -19.57
CA TRP A 502 -42.07 -9.43 -20.47
C TRP A 502 -41.66 -9.52 -21.94
N LEU A 503 -40.51 -8.97 -22.33
CA LEU A 503 -40.00 -9.09 -23.70
C LEU A 503 -39.75 -10.53 -24.12
N ILE A 504 -39.15 -11.35 -23.22
CA ILE A 504 -38.95 -12.77 -23.46
C ILE A 504 -40.30 -13.48 -23.63
N LEU A 505 -41.25 -13.22 -22.73
CA LEU A 505 -42.58 -13.82 -22.78
C LEU A 505 -43.34 -13.43 -24.06
N LEU A 506 -43.36 -12.15 -24.41
CA LEU A 506 -44.02 -11.66 -25.63
C LEU A 506 -43.37 -12.22 -26.90
N SER A 507 -42.04 -12.36 -26.91
CA SER A 507 -41.32 -12.98 -28.03
C SER A 507 -41.69 -14.46 -28.18
N LEU A 508 -41.76 -15.20 -27.06
CA LEU A 508 -42.20 -16.59 -27.07
C LEU A 508 -43.63 -16.73 -27.58
N ILE A 509 -44.54 -15.87 -27.12
CA ILE A 509 -45.93 -15.81 -27.62
C ILE A 509 -45.95 -15.55 -29.13
N GLY A 510 -45.16 -14.59 -29.61
CA GLY A 510 -45.04 -14.28 -31.04
C GLY A 510 -44.58 -15.49 -31.88
N VAL A 511 -43.54 -16.20 -31.42
CA VAL A 511 -43.03 -17.41 -32.08
C VAL A 511 -44.08 -18.52 -32.09
N LEU A 512 -44.78 -18.75 -30.98
CA LEU A 512 -45.84 -19.77 -30.88
C LEU A 512 -47.04 -19.43 -31.78
N LEU A 513 -47.46 -18.16 -31.83
CA LEU A 513 -48.53 -17.72 -32.72
C LEU A 513 -48.15 -17.88 -34.19
N HIS A 514 -46.92 -17.51 -34.57
CA HIS A 514 -46.42 -17.68 -35.93
C HIS A 514 -46.30 -19.16 -36.32
N GLY A 515 -45.75 -20.00 -35.44
CA GLY A 515 -45.67 -21.44 -35.65
C GLY A 515 -47.05 -22.09 -35.75
N GLY A 516 -47.97 -21.73 -34.85
CA GLY A 516 -49.34 -22.23 -34.82
C GLY A 516 -50.12 -21.86 -36.08
N THR A 517 -50.00 -20.61 -36.56
CA THR A 517 -50.61 -20.19 -37.83
C THR A 517 -50.05 -20.95 -39.02
N ARG A 518 -48.73 -21.21 -39.07
CA ARG A 518 -48.14 -22.05 -40.14
C ARG A 518 -48.70 -23.47 -40.13
N VAL A 519 -48.80 -24.10 -38.96
CA VAL A 519 -49.36 -25.46 -38.83
C VAL A 519 -50.83 -25.50 -39.21
N PHE A 520 -51.62 -24.51 -38.77
CA PHE A 520 -53.04 -24.39 -39.11
C PHE A 520 -53.25 -24.22 -40.62
N LEU A 521 -52.52 -23.30 -41.26
CA LEU A 521 -52.57 -23.08 -42.70
C LEU A 521 -52.11 -24.30 -43.50
N TYR A 522 -51.07 -25.00 -43.04
CA TYR A 522 -50.63 -26.26 -43.65
C TYR A 522 -51.71 -27.34 -43.58
N LYS A 523 -52.35 -27.54 -42.41
CA LYS A 523 -53.45 -28.50 -42.26
C LYS A 523 -54.62 -28.12 -43.18
N LYS A 524 -55.04 -26.85 -43.19
CA LYS A 524 -56.13 -26.35 -44.06
C LYS A 524 -55.82 -26.60 -45.55
N ASN A 525 -54.60 -26.31 -45.99
CA ASN A 525 -54.18 -26.53 -47.38
C ASN A 525 -54.10 -28.03 -47.72
N LYS A 526 -53.70 -28.89 -46.78
CA LYS A 526 -53.69 -30.35 -46.96
C LYS A 526 -55.10 -30.92 -47.07
N THR A 527 -56.04 -30.45 -46.23
CA THR A 527 -57.46 -30.85 -46.31
C THR A 527 -58.10 -30.39 -47.62
N ALA A 528 -57.77 -29.19 -48.10
CA ALA A 528 -58.23 -28.68 -49.39
C ALA A 528 -57.64 -29.48 -50.58
N ALA A 529 -56.41 -30.00 -50.45
CA ALA A 529 -55.78 -30.85 -51.46
C ALA A 529 -56.34 -32.28 -51.50
N THR A 530 -56.95 -32.79 -50.42
CA THR A 530 -57.62 -34.10 -50.38
C THR A 530 -59.09 -34.07 -50.85
N HIS A 531 -59.64 -32.88 -51.12
CA HIS A 531 -61.01 -32.69 -51.65
C HIS A 531 -61.04 -32.22 -53.13
N LYS A 532 -59.89 -32.24 -53.80
CA LYS A 532 -59.78 -32.27 -55.26
C LYS A 532 -59.34 -33.67 -55.67
#